data_AF-A0A6P0XLS9-F1
#
_entry.id   AF-A0A6P0XLS9-F1
#
_cell.length_a   1.000
_cell.length_b   1.000
_cell.length_c   1.000
_cell.angle_alpha   90.00
_cell.angle_beta   90.00
_cell.angle_gamma   90.00
#
_symmetry.space_group_name_H-M   'P 1'
#
loop_
_entity.id
_entity.type
_entity.pdbx_description
1 polymer ?
#
loop_
_entity_poly.entity_id
_entity_poly.type
_entity_poly.pdbx_seq_one_letter_code
_entity_poly.pdbx_strand_id
1 'polypeptide(L)'
;CDTAGTLVKASDVLLENGAEEVHAYITHGVLSGPAVERVTGSRMKSLVITDSIEPTGPVKSAANIRIVPTAPMFVPKVPSS
;
A
#
# COMPACT_ATOMS: atom_id res chain seq x y z
N CYS A 1 4.63 -3.01 -8.06
CA CYS A 1 4.08 -1.77 -8.64
C CYS A 1 5.11 -0.66 -8.48
N ASP A 2 5.44 0.06 -9.54
CA ASP A 2 6.59 0.99 -9.56
C ASP A 2 6.16 2.43 -9.26
N THR A 3 5.35 3.04 -10.12
CA THR A 3 4.97 4.48 -10.03
C THR A 3 3.62 4.76 -9.39
N ALA A 4 2.89 3.73 -8.94
CA ALA A 4 1.52 3.78 -8.40
C ALA A 4 0.43 4.42 -9.31
N GLY A 5 0.77 4.84 -10.53
CA GLY A 5 -0.17 5.55 -11.43
C GLY A 5 -1.38 4.70 -11.85
N THR A 6 -1.17 3.41 -12.11
CA THR A 6 -2.26 2.48 -12.46
C THR A 6 -3.20 2.25 -11.29
N LEU A 7 -2.68 2.15 -10.06
CA LEU A 7 -3.49 1.97 -8.85
C LEU A 7 -4.37 3.19 -8.59
N VAL A 8 -3.80 4.39 -8.71
CA VAL A 8 -4.55 5.64 -8.53
C VAL A 8 -5.66 5.75 -9.58
N LYS A 9 -5.39 5.49 -10.86
CA LYS A 9 -6.43 5.48 -11.90
C LYS A 9 -7.50 4.43 -11.65
N ALA A 10 -7.12 3.21 -11.30
CA ALA A 10 -8.08 2.15 -10.98
C ALA A 10 -8.96 2.54 -9.79
N SER A 11 -8.38 3.17 -8.76
CA SER A 11 -9.14 3.64 -7.61
C SER A 11 -10.13 4.74 -7.97
N ASP A 12 -9.75 5.68 -8.84
CA ASP A 12 -10.64 6.74 -9.26
C ASP A 12 -11.81 6.20 -10.07
N VAL A 13 -11.53 5.30 -11.03
CA VAL A 13 -12.58 4.60 -11.81
C VAL A 13 -13.53 3.84 -10.88
N LEU A 14 -13.03 3.10 -9.89
CA LEU A 14 -13.88 2.37 -8.95
C LEU A 14 -14.79 3.31 -8.14
N LEU A 15 -14.26 4.46 -7.68
CA LEU A 15 -15.05 5.47 -6.98
C LEU A 15 -16.07 6.15 -7.90
N GLU A 16 -15.73 6.42 -9.15
CA GLU A 16 -16.67 6.94 -10.16
C GLU A 16 -17.80 5.95 -10.47
N ASN A 17 -17.51 4.64 -10.37
CA ASN A 17 -18.51 3.57 -10.50
C ASN A 17 -19.35 3.38 -9.22
N GLY A 18 -19.19 4.23 -8.21
CA GLY A 18 -19.99 4.21 -6.98
C GLY A 18 -19.41 3.36 -5.86
N ALA A 19 -18.13 2.99 -5.91
CA ALA A 19 -17.48 2.38 -4.75
C ALA A 19 -17.42 3.39 -3.58
N GLU A 20 -17.76 2.93 -2.38
CA GLU A 20 -17.69 3.74 -1.16
C GLU A 20 -16.23 3.97 -0.72
N GLU A 21 -15.40 2.93 -0.89
CA GLU A 21 -13.99 2.97 -0.55
C GLU A 21 -13.18 2.00 -1.42
N VAL A 22 -11.93 2.38 -1.72
CA VAL A 22 -10.98 1.54 -2.48
C VAL A 22 -9.75 1.29 -1.65
N HIS A 23 -9.42 0.01 -1.50
CA HIS A 23 -8.21 -0.48 -0.84
C HIS A 23 -7.37 -1.25 -1.83
N ALA A 24 -6.10 -0.88 -1.96
CA ALA A 24 -5.15 -1.57 -2.81
C ALA A 24 -4.20 -2.43 -1.98
N TYR A 25 -3.92 -3.65 -2.45
CA TYR A 25 -2.98 -4.57 -1.82
C TYR A 25 -1.91 -4.94 -2.83
N ILE A 26 -0.64 -4.72 -2.47
CA ILE A 26 0.50 -5.12 -3.31
C ILE A 26 1.54 -5.86 -2.47
N THR A 27 2.05 -6.97 -2.99
CA THR A 27 3.18 -7.67 -2.37
C THR A 27 4.46 -6.86 -2.54
N HIS A 28 4.89 -6.61 -3.78
CA HIS A 28 6.11 -5.87 -4.06
C HIS A 28 5.81 -4.41 -4.47
N GLY A 29 5.82 -3.52 -3.47
CA GLY A 29 5.67 -2.08 -3.68
C GLY A 29 7.01 -1.37 -3.76
N VAL A 30 7.59 -1.27 -4.96
CA VAL A 30 8.81 -0.48 -5.19
C VAL A 30 8.57 0.99 -4.82
N LEU A 31 7.36 1.51 -5.11
CA LEU A 31 6.90 2.86 -4.75
C LEU A 31 7.98 3.91 -5.02
N SER A 32 8.48 3.94 -6.26
CA SER A 32 9.60 4.80 -6.64
C SER A 32 9.19 6.27 -6.67
N GLY A 33 9.99 7.11 -6.00
CA GLY A 33 9.92 8.58 -6.01
C GLY A 33 8.50 9.15 -5.82
N PRO A 34 7.87 9.67 -6.88
CA PRO A 34 6.55 10.33 -6.81
C PRO A 34 5.37 9.38 -6.59
N ALA A 35 5.60 8.06 -6.48
CA ALA A 35 4.53 7.09 -6.22
C ALA A 35 3.80 7.37 -4.89
N VAL A 36 4.56 7.70 -3.84
CA VAL A 36 3.99 8.00 -2.51
C VAL A 36 3.13 9.25 -2.56
N GLU A 37 3.63 10.34 -3.14
CA GLU A 37 2.86 11.59 -3.27
C GLU A 37 1.57 11.40 -4.07
N ARG A 38 1.62 10.61 -5.15
CA ARG A 38 0.42 10.26 -5.93
C ARG A 38 -0.59 9.48 -5.11
N VAL A 39 -0.14 8.52 -4.31
CA VAL A 39 -1.02 7.75 -3.43
C VAL A 39 -1.61 8.66 -2.37
N THR A 40 -0.80 9.47 -1.69
CA THR A 40 -1.25 10.43 -0.67
C THR A 40 -2.25 11.46 -1.22
N GLY A 41 -2.07 11.92 -2.46
CA GLY A 41 -2.99 12.84 -3.14
C GLY A 41 -4.17 12.16 -3.85
N SER A 42 -4.25 10.83 -3.85
CA SER A 42 -5.34 10.10 -4.49
C SER A 42 -6.56 9.97 -3.59
N ARG A 43 -7.70 9.62 -4.20
CA ARG A 43 -8.95 9.32 -3.48
C ARG A 43 -8.97 7.90 -2.88
N MET A 44 -7.89 7.13 -3.05
CA MET A 44 -7.75 5.79 -2.49
C MET A 44 -7.68 5.84 -0.95
N LYS A 45 -8.45 4.96 -0.29
CA LYS A 45 -8.56 4.96 1.17
C LYS A 45 -7.32 4.41 1.84
N SER A 46 -6.83 3.27 1.35
CA SER A 46 -5.62 2.65 1.88
C SER A 46 -4.85 1.87 0.83
N LEU A 47 -3.52 1.91 0.94
CA LEU A 47 -2.59 1.09 0.20
C LEU A 47 -1.84 0.18 1.18
N VAL A 48 -2.08 -1.10 1.09
CA VAL A 48 -1.39 -2.11 1.88
C VAL A 48 -0.25 -2.70 1.06
N ILE A 49 0.97 -2.64 1.59
CA ILE A 49 2.17 -3.16 0.93
C ILE A 49 2.87 -4.19 1.82
N THR A 50 3.52 -5.22 1.26
CA THR A 50 4.38 -6.10 2.07
C THR A 50 5.82 -5.60 2.17
N ASP A 51 6.50 -5.92 3.28
CA ASP A 51 7.88 -5.50 3.57
C ASP A 51 8.97 -6.22 2.74
N SER A 52 8.61 -6.79 1.59
CA SER A 52 9.58 -7.44 0.70
C SER A 52 10.64 -6.47 0.14
N ILE A 53 10.43 -5.16 0.22
CA ILE A 53 11.39 -4.10 -0.14
C ILE A 53 11.42 -3.11 1.03
N GLU A 54 12.62 -2.66 1.41
CA GLU A 54 12.80 -1.75 2.54
C GLU A 54 12.05 -0.42 2.28
N PRO A 55 11.03 -0.10 3.08
CA PRO A 55 10.20 1.09 2.85
C PRO A 55 11.01 2.35 3.16
N THR A 56 11.10 3.24 2.17
CA THR A 56 11.80 4.52 2.30
C THR A 56 11.05 5.45 3.27
N GLY A 57 11.75 6.41 3.87
CA GLY A 57 11.17 7.42 4.77
C GLY A 57 9.82 8.01 4.33
N PRO A 58 9.64 8.45 3.07
CA PRO A 58 8.35 8.97 2.60
C PRO A 58 7.22 7.94 2.63
N VAL A 59 7.50 6.66 2.37
CA VAL A 59 6.49 5.58 2.44
C VAL A 59 5.96 5.41 3.86
N LYS A 60 6.84 5.51 4.86
CA LYS A 60 6.47 5.43 6.28
C LYS A 60 5.69 6.65 6.77
N SER A 61 5.92 7.82 6.18
CA SER A 61 5.22 9.06 6.51
C SER A 61 3.85 9.19 5.85
N ALA A 62 3.50 8.33 4.90
CA ALA A 62 2.22 8.38 4.21
C ALA A 62 1.12 7.76 5.08
N ALA A 63 0.15 8.58 5.51
CA ALA A 63 -0.92 8.15 6.42
C ALA A 63 -1.86 7.08 5.82
N ASN A 64 -1.93 7.01 4.49
CA ASN A 64 -2.76 6.05 3.76
C ASN A 64 -1.99 4.80 3.32
N ILE A 65 -0.68 4.70 3.58
CA ILE A 65 0.12 3.51 3.27
C ILE A 65 0.32 2.69 4.54
N ARG A 66 -0.06 1.42 4.48
CA ARG A 66 0.11 0.46 5.56
C ARG A 66 1.08 -0.64 5.12
N ILE A 67 2.17 -0.80 5.85
CA ILE A 67 3.15 -1.86 5.58
C ILE A 67 2.77 -3.08 6.43
N VAL A 68 2.60 -4.22 5.77
CA VAL A 68 2.36 -5.52 6.42
C VAL A 68 3.65 -6.33 6.32
N PRO A 69 4.30 -6.66 7.44
CA PRO A 69 5.46 -7.51 7.37
C PRO A 69 5.06 -8.91 6.89
N THR A 70 5.85 -9.49 6.00
CA THR A 70 5.70 -10.85 5.48
C THR A 70 6.28 -11.88 6.45
N ALA A 71 7.16 -11.44 7.36
CA ALA A 71 7.80 -12.23 8.40
C ALA A 71 6.86 -13.09 9.30
N PRO A 72 5.61 -12.70 9.64
CA PRO A 72 4.75 -13.51 10.50
C PRO A 72 4.20 -14.77 9.84
N MET A 73 4.34 -14.96 8.51
CA MET A 73 3.85 -16.16 7.82
C MET A 73 4.77 -17.38 7.97
N PHE A 74 6.02 -17.20 8.43
CA PHE A 74 6.99 -18.29 8.64
C PHE A 74 7.31 -18.59 10.11
N VAL A 75 6.85 -17.76 11.04
CA VAL A 75 6.96 -18.06 12.48
C VAL A 75 5.57 -18.45 12.97
N PRO A 76 5.28 -19.75 13.21
CA PRO A 76 4.11 -20.09 13.99
C PRO A 76 4.22 -19.34 15.31
N LYS A 77 3.17 -18.58 15.63
CA LYS A 77 3.00 -17.95 16.93
C LYS A 77 3.03 -19.07 17.98
N VAL A 78 4.20 -19.36 18.52
CA VAL A 78 4.35 -20.10 19.77
C VAL A 78 4.06 -19.09 20.87
N PRO A 79 2.91 -19.18 21.57
CA PRO A 79 2.72 -18.41 22.78
C PRO A 79 3.67 -18.98 23.83
N SER A 80 4.76 -18.27 24.11
CA SER A 80 5.56 -18.55 25.32
C SER A 80 4.74 -18.09 26.53
N SER A 81 4.35 -19.07 27.35
CA SER A 81 3.73 -18.89 28.67
C SER A 81 4.59 -18.08 29.62
#